data_AF-A0A7C1KZN5-F1
#
_entry.id   AF-A0A7C1KZN5-F1
#
_cell.length_a   1.000
_cell.length_b   1.000
_cell.length_c   1.000
_cell.angle_alpha   90.00
_cell.angle_beta   90.00
_cell.angle_gamma   90.00
#
_symmetry.space_group_name_H-M   'P 1'
#
loop_
_entity.id
_entity.type
_entity.pdbx_description
1 polymer ?
#
loop_
_entity_poly.entity_id
_entity_poly.type
_entity_poly.pdbx_seq_one_letter_code
_entity_poly.pdbx_strand_id
1 'polypeptide(L)'
;MDTNIIIIKWVLTVPLMGLFLWVLIFNWWVVWRRYVRREEKVPSIGPIIGGVSGFLALRVCPLPGANTFSWVPLLVDVGCLPNVALFLWLMLMKKSD
;
A
#
# COMPACT_ATOMS: atom_id res chain seq x y z
N MET A 1 15.22 -27.04 -4.36
CA MET A 1 15.07 -25.62 -4.73
C MET A 1 16.41 -24.97 -4.43
N ASP A 2 17.10 -24.46 -5.45
CA ASP A 2 18.48 -24.01 -5.29
C ASP A 2 18.56 -22.79 -4.38
N THR A 3 19.47 -22.80 -3.41
CA THR A 3 19.69 -21.70 -2.45
C THR A 3 19.86 -20.35 -3.17
N ASN A 4 20.51 -20.36 -4.33
CA ASN A 4 20.71 -19.18 -5.17
C ASN A 4 19.39 -18.55 -5.65
N ILE A 5 18.40 -19.37 -6.01
CA ILE A 5 17.08 -18.91 -6.47
C ILE A 5 16.33 -18.26 -5.30
N ILE A 6 16.46 -18.79 -4.08
CA ILE A 6 15.83 -18.23 -2.88
C ILE A 6 16.42 -16.85 -2.56
N ILE A 7 17.74 -16.71 -2.63
CA ILE A 7 18.42 -15.43 -2.38
C ILE A 7 17.97 -14.37 -3.39
N ILE A 8 17.94 -14.69 -4.69
CA ILE A 8 17.49 -13.75 -5.74
C ILE A 8 16.06 -13.28 -5.49
N LYS A 9 15.15 -14.19 -5.10
CA LYS A 9 13.77 -13.85 -4.77
C LYS A 9 13.66 -12.90 -3.59
N TRP A 10 14.45 -13.10 -2.53
CA TRP A 10 14.47 -12.18 -1.39
C TRP A 10 15.05 -10.81 -1.75
N VAL A 11 16.13 -10.78 -2.54
CA VAL A 11 16.74 -9.54 -3.04
C VAL A 11 15.76 -8.71 -3.86
N LEU A 12 14.83 -9.34 -4.58
CA LEU A 12 13.76 -8.63 -5.30
C LEU A 12 12.58 -8.27 -4.39
N THR A 13 12.20 -9.16 -3.47
CA THR A 13 11.00 -8.98 -2.62
C THR A 13 11.17 -7.84 -1.62
N VAL A 14 12.31 -7.74 -0.95
CA VAL A 14 12.56 -6.72 0.08
C VAL A 14 12.44 -5.28 -0.46
N PRO A 15 13.12 -4.89 -1.54
CA PRO A 15 13.00 -3.53 -2.07
C PRO A 15 11.62 -3.25 -2.66
N LEU A 16 10.96 -4.22 -3.32
CA LEU A 16 9.60 -4.05 -3.83
C LEU A 16 8.59 -3.84 -2.70
N MET A 17 8.70 -4.60 -1.60
CA MET A 17 7.87 -4.43 -0.42
C MET A 17 8.17 -3.10 0.30
N GLY A 18 9.44 -2.70 0.35
CA GLY A 18 9.84 -1.40 0.88
C GLY A 18 9.24 -0.24 0.10
N LEU A 19 9.23 -0.32 -1.24
CA LEU A 19 8.57 0.64 -2.12
C LEU A 19 7.07 0.72 -1.87
N PHE A 20 6.40 -0.43 -1.77
CA PHE A 20 4.98 -0.49 -1.43
C PHE A 20 4.67 0.18 -0.09
N LEU A 21 5.41 -0.14 0.97
CA LEU A 21 5.23 0.47 2.29
C LEU A 21 5.50 1.97 2.28
N TRP A 22 6.53 2.41 1.55
CA TRP A 22 6.86 3.83 1.45
C TRP A 22 5.76 4.62 0.74
N VAL A 23 5.24 4.08 -0.37
CA VAL A 23 4.10 4.68 -1.09
C VAL A 23 2.85 4.69 -0.22
N LEU A 24 2.59 3.63 0.55
CA LEU A 24 1.46 3.54 1.46
C LEU A 24 1.53 4.63 2.55
N ILE A 25 2.70 4.82 3.16
CA ILE A 25 2.93 5.88 4.16
C ILE A 25 2.78 7.26 3.52
N PHE A 26 3.33 7.46 2.32
CA PHE A 26 3.22 8.72 1.60
C PHE A 26 1.76 9.05 1.25
N ASN A 27 0.99 8.06 0.79
CA ASN A 27 -0.44 8.20 0.53
C ASN A 27 -1.19 8.56 1.82
N TRP A 28 -0.92 7.90 2.94
CA TRP A 28 -1.53 8.26 4.23
C TRP A 28 -1.18 9.70 4.65
N TRP A 29 0.06 10.12 4.45
CA TRP A 29 0.51 11.48 4.73
C TRP A 29 -0.20 12.52 3.85
N VAL A 30 -0.41 12.22 2.57
CA VAL A 30 -1.18 13.04 1.62
C VAL A 30 -2.63 13.19 2.08
N VAL A 31 -3.26 12.10 2.51
CA VAL A 31 -4.62 12.11 3.07
C VAL A 31 -4.68 12.98 4.32
N TRP A 32 -3.72 12.84 5.24
CA TRP A 32 -3.63 13.69 6.42
C TRP A 32 -3.50 15.17 6.06
N ARG A 33 -2.62 15.54 5.12
CA ARG A 33 -2.47 16.94 4.66
C ARG A 33 -3.74 17.46 4.00
N ARG A 34 -4.42 16.65 3.20
CA ARG A 34 -5.65 17.06 2.51
C ARG A 34 -6.82 17.25 3.47
N TYR A 35 -7.03 16.33 4.41
CA TYR A 35 -8.22 16.34 5.28
C TYR A 35 -8.00 17.11 6.58
N VAL A 36 -6.82 17.03 7.19
CA VAL A 36 -6.51 17.73 8.45
C VAL A 36 -5.97 19.13 8.18
N ARG A 37 -5.05 19.29 7.21
CA ARG A 37 -4.46 20.59 6.87
C ARG A 37 -5.20 21.35 5.75
N ARG A 38 -6.23 20.75 5.13
CA ARG A 38 -7.05 21.34 4.05
C ARG A 38 -6.24 21.87 2.87
N GLU A 39 -5.15 21.21 2.51
CA GLU A 39 -4.35 21.58 1.34
C GLU A 39 -5.01 21.08 0.04
N GLU A 40 -5.26 21.98 -0.93
CA GLU A 40 -6.05 21.68 -2.14
C GLU A 40 -5.28 20.99 -3.27
N LYS A 41 -3.94 21.06 -3.28
CA LYS A 41 -3.11 20.51 -4.36
C LYS A 41 -2.31 19.32 -3.86
N VAL A 42 -2.80 18.11 -4.10
CA VAL A 42 -2.02 16.90 -3.85
C VAL A 42 -2.05 15.97 -5.08
N PRO A 43 -0.88 15.60 -5.64
CA PRO A 43 -0.81 14.74 -6.83
C PRO A 43 -1.28 13.31 -6.51
N SER A 44 -2.12 12.72 -7.37
CA SER A 44 -2.83 11.45 -7.11
C SER A 44 -2.24 10.21 -7.81
N ILE A 45 -0.99 10.27 -8.29
CA ILE A 45 -0.38 9.17 -9.08
C ILE A 45 0.27 8.09 -8.20
N GLY A 46 0.60 8.43 -6.95
CA GLY A 46 1.23 7.54 -5.98
C GLY A 46 0.59 6.15 -5.83
N PRO A 47 -0.76 6.02 -5.71
CA PRO A 47 -1.41 4.75 -5.39
C PRO A 47 -1.22 3.65 -6.43
N ILE A 48 -1.14 3.99 -7.73
CA ILE A 48 -1.02 2.96 -8.77
C ILE A 48 0.37 2.32 -8.75
N ILE A 49 1.41 3.11 -8.50
CA ILE A 49 2.80 2.65 -8.46
C ILE A 49 3.04 1.76 -7.22
N GLY A 50 2.46 2.15 -6.08
CA GLY A 50 2.51 1.35 -4.85
C GLY A 50 1.87 -0.03 -5.04
N GLY A 51 0.64 -0.09 -5.56
CA GLY A 51 -0.14 -1.32 -5.58
C GLY A 51 0.47 -2.36 -6.51
N VAL A 52 0.97 -1.90 -7.66
CA VAL A 52 1.68 -2.75 -8.62
C VAL A 52 3.00 -3.26 -8.03
N SER A 53 3.75 -2.40 -7.33
CA SER A 53 5.02 -2.82 -6.70
C SER A 53 4.80 -3.85 -5.58
N GLY A 54 3.79 -3.69 -4.73
CA GLY A 54 3.45 -4.64 -3.68
C GLY A 54 2.90 -5.96 -4.22
N PHE A 55 2.11 -5.92 -5.30
CA PHE A 55 1.65 -7.10 -6.01
C PHE A 55 2.83 -7.94 -6.50
N LEU A 56 3.78 -7.29 -7.19
CA LEU A 56 4.98 -7.95 -7.70
C LEU A 56 5.87 -8.48 -6.56
N ALA A 57 5.97 -7.75 -5.44
CA ALA A 57 6.71 -8.20 -4.26
C ALA A 57 6.19 -9.56 -3.75
N LEU A 58 4.87 -9.68 -3.55
CA LEU A 58 4.24 -10.90 -3.04
C LEU A 58 4.24 -12.04 -4.07
N ARG A 59 4.24 -11.72 -5.37
CA ARG A 59 4.35 -12.70 -6.45
C ARG A 59 5.74 -13.33 -6.54
N VAL A 60 6.78 -12.54 -6.24
CA VAL A 60 8.18 -12.99 -6.27
C VAL A 60 8.61 -13.60 -4.93
N CYS A 61 7.89 -13.29 -3.85
CA CYS A 61 8.16 -13.79 -2.51
C CYS A 61 8.29 -15.33 -2.48
N PRO A 62 9.39 -15.88 -1.94
CA PRO A 62 9.60 -17.33 -1.88
C PRO A 62 8.79 -18.02 -0.77
N LEU A 63 8.05 -17.26 0.06
CA LEU A 63 7.24 -17.80 1.14
C LEU A 63 6.04 -18.61 0.59
N PRO A 64 5.81 -19.84 1.06
CA PRO A 64 4.60 -20.58 0.70
C PRO A 64 3.35 -19.81 1.17
N GLY A 65 2.41 -19.59 0.26
CA GLY A 65 1.17 -18.84 0.53
C GLY A 65 1.24 -17.33 0.29
N ALA A 66 2.42 -16.71 0.17
CA ALA A 66 2.53 -15.27 -0.10
C ALA A 66 1.86 -14.87 -1.42
N ASN A 67 1.93 -15.74 -2.43
CA ASN A 67 1.33 -15.53 -3.74
C ASN A 67 -0.20 -15.47 -3.69
N THR A 68 -0.83 -16.16 -2.73
CA THR A 68 -2.29 -16.13 -2.51
C THR A 68 -2.77 -14.76 -2.03
N PHE A 69 -1.91 -14.00 -1.35
CA PHE A 69 -2.20 -12.65 -0.87
C PHE A 69 -1.69 -11.55 -1.80
N SER A 70 -1.19 -11.89 -2.99
CA SER A 70 -0.65 -10.91 -3.95
C SER A 70 -1.66 -9.84 -4.36
N TRP A 71 -2.96 -10.13 -4.31
CA TRP A 71 -4.03 -9.16 -4.57
C TRP A 71 -4.23 -8.12 -3.46
N VAL A 72 -3.75 -8.36 -2.24
CA VAL A 72 -3.95 -7.47 -1.08
C VAL A 72 -3.33 -6.09 -1.33
N PRO A 73 -2.07 -5.95 -1.78
CA PRO A 73 -1.49 -4.67 -2.16
C PRO A 73 -2.29 -3.90 -3.21
N LEU A 74 -2.84 -4.58 -4.23
CA LEU A 74 -3.70 -3.93 -5.22
C LEU A 74 -4.99 -3.43 -4.57
N LEU A 75 -5.59 -4.21 -3.67
CA LEU A 75 -6.80 -3.79 -2.97
C LEU A 75 -6.53 -2.62 -2.02
N VAL A 76 -5.37 -2.60 -1.37
CA VAL A 76 -4.94 -1.52 -0.46
C VAL A 76 -4.68 -0.22 -1.21
N ASP A 77 -4.10 -0.27 -2.41
CA ASP A 77 -3.73 0.92 -3.17
C ASP A 77 -4.81 1.39 -4.17
N VAL A 78 -5.47 0.48 -4.89
CA VAL A 78 -6.62 0.81 -5.76
C VAL A 78 -7.84 1.17 -4.91
N GLY A 79 -8.01 0.44 -3.81
CA GLY A 79 -9.09 0.63 -2.87
C GLY A 79 -8.60 1.37 -1.65
N CYS A 80 -8.24 2.66 -1.79
CA CYS A 80 -8.76 3.74 -0.95
C CYS A 80 -8.79 3.49 0.59
N LEU A 81 -8.03 2.56 1.16
CA LEU A 81 -8.18 2.07 2.53
C LEU A 81 -7.85 3.18 3.53
N PRO A 82 -6.80 3.99 3.29
CA PRO A 82 -6.60 5.24 4.01
C PRO A 82 -7.79 6.19 3.93
N ASN A 83 -8.32 6.44 2.73
CA ASN A 83 -9.42 7.37 2.51
C ASN A 83 -10.75 6.87 3.10
N VAL A 84 -11.02 5.57 3.01
CA VAL A 84 -12.23 4.90 3.49
C VAL A 84 -12.17 4.75 5.00
N ALA A 85 -11.02 4.37 5.57
CA ALA A 85 -10.84 4.37 7.02
C ALA A 85 -11.01 5.78 7.60
N LEU A 86 -10.43 6.80 6.96
CA LEU A 86 -10.59 8.19 7.40
C LEU A 86 -12.03 8.69 7.21
N PHE A 87 -12.70 8.33 6.12
CA PHE A 87 -14.10 8.65 5.87
C PHE A 87 -15.03 8.02 6.91
N LEU A 88 -14.85 6.72 7.20
CA LEU A 88 -15.61 6.01 8.23
C LEU A 88 -15.35 6.60 9.61
N TRP A 89 -14.09 6.92 9.95
CA TRP A 89 -13.74 7.59 11.20
C TRP A 89 -14.45 8.94 11.35
N LEU A 90 -14.39 9.80 10.33
CA LEU A 90 -15.06 11.10 10.33
C LEU A 90 -16.60 10.95 10.45
N MET A 91 -17.17 9.95 9.79
CA MET A 91 -18.61 9.67 9.85
C MET A 91 -19.05 9.17 11.23
N LEU A 92 -18.22 8.36 11.90
CA LEU A 92 -18.45 7.92 13.28
C LEU A 92 -18.34 9.08 14.27
N MET A 93 -17.36 9.97 14.12
CA MET A 93 -17.23 11.15 14.97
C MET A 93 -18.39 12.14 14.78
N LYS A 94 -18.88 12.31 13.55
CA LYS A 94 -20.01 13.22 13.25
C LYS A 94 -21.37 12.74 13.78
N LYS A 95 -21.52 11.45 14.09
CA LYS A 95 -22.76 10.89 14.64
C LYS A 95 -22.88 11.07 16.17
N SER A 96 -21.84 11.61 16.82
CA SER A 96 -21.79 11.80 18.28
C SER A 96 -22.21 13.19 18.76
N ASP A 97 -22.74 14.03 17.86
CA ASP A 97 -23.39 15.32 18.15
C ASP A 97 -24.88 15.23 17.74
#